data_AF-A0A645FWC9-F1
#
_entry.id   AF-A0A645FWC9-F1
#
_cell.length_a   1.000
_cell.length_b   1.000
_cell.length_c   1.000
_cell.angle_alpha   90.00
_cell.angle_beta   90.00
_cell.angle_gamma   90.00
#
_symmetry.space_group_name_H-M   'P 1'
#
loop_
_entity.id
_entity.type
_entity.pdbx_description
1 polymer ?
#
loop_
_entity_poly.entity_id
_entity_poly.type
_entity_poly.pdbx_seq_one_letter_code
_entity_poly.pdbx_strand_id
1 'polypeptide(L)'
;MLAKLELTEALDRFLGTISAPFEPWIVWRVNPTSFPINSQEIFFMAMLVSITLYIAVSLLTCRKPFNMDRMLHRGVYSPSGRPVERMPLTVREIGRKLLGIDANYTTGDKILAWSVFLYSFGYSFIVIFLAVVIWNYFSPLSDQWWADYFYVTRIVVAGIIGLVSTVWFSIGGTVDLMKLFKRLATKEDNVLDDGRVIGHVSAADAAVLNPEENKTDDRIR
;
A
#
# COMPACT_ATOMS: atom_id res chain seq x y z
N MET A 1 -35.39 10.34 -14.46
CA MET A 1 -35.87 9.09 -13.84
C MET A 1 -36.01 9.23 -12.32
N LEU A 2 -35.09 9.91 -11.60
CA LEU A 2 -35.18 10.17 -10.15
C LEU A 2 -36.24 11.20 -9.73
N ALA A 3 -36.50 12.24 -10.54
CA ALA A 3 -37.52 13.26 -10.24
C ALA A 3 -38.98 12.74 -10.24
N LYS A 4 -39.23 11.53 -10.78
CA LYS A 4 -40.56 10.92 -10.84
C LYS A 4 -40.94 10.12 -9.57
N LEU A 5 -40.05 10.03 -8.58
CA LEU A 5 -40.15 9.10 -7.46
C LEU A 5 -40.20 9.77 -6.07
N GLU A 6 -40.32 11.11 -5.97
CA GLU A 6 -40.23 11.90 -4.71
C GLU A 6 -38.93 11.69 -3.87
N LEU A 7 -38.07 10.76 -4.26
CA LEU A 7 -36.79 10.46 -3.61
C LEU A 7 -35.82 11.64 -3.60
N THR A 8 -35.93 12.54 -4.58
CA THR A 8 -35.02 13.69 -4.70
C THR A 8 -35.16 14.66 -3.54
N GLU A 9 -36.38 14.90 -3.05
CA GLU A 9 -36.62 15.82 -1.93
C GLU A 9 -36.21 15.20 -0.59
N ALA A 10 -36.50 13.91 -0.39
CA ALA A 10 -36.10 13.19 0.81
C ALA A 10 -34.57 13.08 0.92
N LEU A 11 -33.89 12.78 -0.21
CA LEU A 11 -32.45 12.72 -0.28
C LEU A 11 -31.80 14.08 -0.05
N ASP A 12 -32.35 15.14 -0.66
CA ASP A 12 -31.84 16.51 -0.49
C ASP A 12 -31.95 16.97 0.97
N ARG A 13 -33.11 16.74 1.61
CA ARG A 13 -33.29 17.04 3.04
C ARG A 13 -32.32 16.26 3.91
N PHE A 14 -32.14 14.96 3.65
CA PHE A 14 -31.23 14.11 4.43
C PHE A 14 -29.78 14.57 4.29
N LEU A 15 -29.30 14.73 3.05
CA LEU A 15 -27.93 15.17 2.77
C LEU A 15 -27.66 16.57 3.32
N GLY A 16 -28.59 17.50 3.10
CA GLY A 16 -28.50 18.87 3.62
C GLY A 16 -28.47 18.91 5.15
N THR A 17 -29.24 18.06 5.84
CA THR A 17 -29.23 17.98 7.30
C THR A 17 -27.89 17.47 7.84
N ILE A 18 -27.28 16.48 7.15
CA ILE A 18 -25.98 15.94 7.54
C ILE A 18 -24.85 16.93 7.27
N SER A 19 -24.90 17.65 6.15
CA SER A 19 -23.86 18.61 5.80
C SER A 19 -24.00 19.97 6.50
N ALA A 20 -25.19 20.32 7.01
CA ALA A 20 -25.47 21.62 7.64
C ALA A 20 -24.44 22.08 8.70
N PRO A 21 -23.93 21.23 9.61
CA PRO A 21 -22.93 21.64 10.59
C PRO A 21 -21.57 22.05 9.99
N PHE A 22 -21.33 21.69 8.73
CA PHE A 22 -20.07 21.89 8.02
C PHE A 22 -20.17 22.94 6.92
N GLU A 23 -21.32 23.63 6.78
CA GLU A 23 -21.43 24.78 5.90
C GLU A 23 -20.53 25.93 6.40
N PRO A 24 -19.80 26.63 5.52
CA PRO A 24 -19.89 26.59 4.04
C PRO A 24 -18.91 25.63 3.34
N TRP A 25 -18.12 24.83 4.06
CA TRP A 25 -17.03 24.05 3.47
C TRP A 25 -17.49 22.73 2.83
N ILE A 26 -18.50 22.08 3.41
CA ILE A 26 -19.09 20.84 2.89
C ILE A 26 -20.57 21.10 2.65
N VAL A 27 -20.99 21.03 1.39
CA VAL A 27 -22.38 21.32 0.99
C VAL A 27 -22.89 20.19 0.11
N TRP A 28 -23.83 19.40 0.65
CA TRP A 28 -24.44 18.30 -0.08
C TRP A 28 -25.86 18.65 -0.47
N ARG A 29 -26.05 19.10 -1.72
CA ARG A 29 -27.35 19.47 -2.27
C ARG A 29 -27.63 18.76 -3.58
N VAL A 30 -28.85 18.27 -3.75
CA VAL A 30 -29.27 17.54 -4.93
C VAL A 30 -29.58 18.53 -6.04
N ASN A 31 -28.65 18.64 -6.99
CA ASN A 31 -28.84 19.44 -8.20
C ASN A 31 -29.18 18.56 -9.41
N PRO A 32 -30.01 19.02 -10.36
CA PRO A 32 -30.32 18.26 -11.57
C PRO A 32 -29.10 18.02 -12.47
N THR A 33 -28.08 18.87 -12.36
CA THR A 33 -26.93 18.94 -13.27
C THR A 33 -25.63 18.45 -12.66
N SER A 34 -25.59 18.17 -11.35
CA SER A 34 -24.35 17.85 -10.64
C SER A 34 -24.63 16.90 -9.48
N PHE A 35 -23.70 15.97 -9.25
CA PHE A 35 -23.81 15.04 -8.15
C PHE A 35 -23.65 15.77 -6.80
N PRO A 36 -24.40 15.41 -5.74
CA PRO A 36 -24.45 16.20 -4.49
C PRO A 36 -23.16 16.21 -3.69
N ILE A 37 -22.32 15.17 -3.82
CA ILE A 37 -21.11 14.97 -3.02
C ILE A 37 -19.89 15.07 -3.93
N ASN A 38 -18.85 15.78 -3.51
CA ASN A 38 -17.62 15.90 -4.30
C ASN A 38 -16.89 14.55 -4.40
N SER A 39 -16.26 14.24 -5.53
CA SER A 39 -15.47 13.02 -5.71
C SER A 39 -14.35 12.85 -4.67
N GLN A 40 -13.76 13.95 -4.21
CA GLN A 40 -12.76 13.93 -3.14
C GLN A 40 -13.36 13.51 -1.80
N GLU A 41 -14.58 13.93 -1.48
CA GLU A 41 -15.30 13.57 -0.26
C GLU A 41 -15.72 12.08 -0.29
N ILE A 42 -16.19 11.60 -1.44
CA ILE A 42 -16.51 10.18 -1.64
C ILE A 42 -15.26 9.33 -1.43
N PHE A 43 -14.13 9.74 -2.00
CA PHE A 43 -12.86 9.04 -1.83
C PHE A 43 -12.44 8.97 -0.36
N PHE A 44 -12.57 10.08 0.38
CA PHE A 44 -12.30 10.12 1.81
C PHE A 44 -13.21 9.18 2.62
N MET A 45 -14.53 9.21 2.37
CA MET A 45 -15.48 8.31 3.03
C MET A 45 -15.19 6.84 2.73
N ALA A 46 -14.88 6.50 1.48
CA ALA A 46 -14.51 5.14 1.09
C ALA A 46 -13.26 4.65 1.85
N MET A 47 -12.27 5.52 2.04
CA MET A 47 -11.07 5.21 2.81
C MET A 47 -11.38 4.92 4.28
N LEU A 48 -12.21 5.74 4.93
CA LEU A 48 -12.63 5.55 6.31
C LEU A 48 -13.42 4.24 6.50
N VAL A 49 -14.36 3.97 5.59
CA VAL A 49 -15.15 2.74 5.61
C VAL A 49 -14.26 1.52 5.47
N SER A 50 -13.31 1.54 4.53
CA SER A 50 -12.36 0.45 4.31
C SER A 50 -11.51 0.16 5.55
N ILE A 51 -10.94 1.19 6.17
CA ILE A 51 -10.14 1.06 7.41
C ILE A 51 -11.02 0.50 8.54
N THR A 52 -12.22 1.04 8.71
CA THR A 52 -13.14 0.61 9.77
C THR A 52 -13.56 -0.85 9.58
N LEU A 53 -13.90 -1.25 8.35
CA LEU A 53 -14.24 -2.63 8.03
C LEU A 53 -13.08 -3.58 8.29
N TYR A 54 -11.87 -3.21 7.86
CA TYR A 54 -10.67 -4.01 8.12
C TYR A 54 -10.47 -4.23 9.63
N ILE A 55 -10.54 -3.16 10.44
CA ILE A 55 -10.39 -3.24 11.89
C ILE A 55 -11.51 -4.09 12.50
N ALA A 56 -12.77 -3.82 12.15
CA ALA A 56 -13.93 -4.51 12.70
C ALA A 56 -13.88 -6.02 12.39
N VAL A 57 -13.66 -6.39 11.12
CA VAL A 57 -13.57 -7.79 10.69
C VAL A 57 -12.38 -8.49 11.33
N SER A 58 -11.22 -7.82 11.41
CA SER A 58 -10.03 -8.36 12.06
C SER A 58 -10.28 -8.67 13.54
N LEU A 59 -10.90 -7.74 14.28
CA LEU A 59 -11.23 -7.93 15.70
C LEU A 59 -12.31 -8.98 15.93
N LEU A 60 -13.31 -9.08 15.04
CA LEU A 60 -14.38 -10.08 15.13
C LEU A 60 -13.91 -11.49 14.76
N THR A 61 -12.92 -11.61 13.87
CA THR A 61 -12.47 -12.90 13.32
C THR A 61 -11.22 -13.46 14.04
N CYS A 62 -10.33 -12.60 14.52
CA CYS A 62 -9.07 -13.03 15.15
C CYS A 62 -9.29 -13.46 16.62
N ARG A 63 -9.64 -14.74 16.82
CA ARG A 63 -9.97 -15.29 18.15
C ARG A 63 -8.77 -15.58 19.04
N LYS A 64 -7.56 -15.74 18.48
CA LYS A 64 -6.32 -16.01 19.23
C LYS A 64 -5.14 -15.31 18.55
N PRO A 65 -4.22 -14.68 19.31
CA PRO A 65 -3.02 -14.11 18.73
C PRO A 65 -2.16 -15.22 18.12
N PHE A 66 -1.90 -15.13 16.83
CA PHE A 66 -1.01 -16.06 16.13
C PHE A 66 0.44 -15.62 16.31
N ASN A 67 1.34 -16.57 16.57
CA ASN A 67 2.74 -16.27 16.84
C ASN A 67 3.49 -15.90 15.55
N MET A 68 3.54 -14.60 15.24
CA MET A 68 4.23 -14.06 14.07
C MET A 68 5.74 -14.31 14.10
N ASP A 69 6.36 -14.28 15.28
CA ASP A 69 7.79 -14.58 15.42
C ASP A 69 8.08 -16.01 14.95
N ARG A 70 7.17 -16.95 15.24
CA ARG A 70 7.27 -18.34 14.74
C ARG A 70 7.03 -18.44 13.23
N MET A 71 5.96 -17.81 12.70
CA MET A 71 5.62 -17.88 11.27
C MET A 71 6.72 -17.27 10.38
N LEU A 72 7.36 -16.20 10.83
CA LEU A 72 8.39 -15.49 10.07
C LEU A 72 9.80 -16.00 10.38
N HIS A 73 9.94 -17.13 11.11
CA HIS A 73 11.23 -17.68 11.52
C HIS A 73 12.15 -16.62 12.14
N ARG A 74 11.57 -15.79 13.01
CA ARG A 74 12.18 -14.60 13.61
C ARG A 74 12.38 -14.82 15.12
N GLY A 75 13.46 -14.26 15.67
CA GLY A 75 13.76 -14.27 17.10
C GLY A 75 14.24 -15.65 17.54
N VAL A 76 13.57 -16.22 18.56
CA VAL A 76 13.89 -17.54 19.11
C VAL A 76 13.66 -18.66 18.07
N TYR A 77 12.87 -18.41 17.04
CA TYR A 77 12.52 -19.38 15.98
C TYR A 77 13.37 -19.22 14.71
N SER A 78 14.47 -18.44 14.73
CA SER A 78 15.32 -18.27 13.54
C SER A 78 16.31 -19.43 13.36
N PRO A 79 16.34 -20.10 12.19
CA PRO A 79 17.31 -21.15 11.88
C PRO A 79 18.77 -20.67 11.92
N SER A 80 18.97 -19.37 11.70
CA SER A 80 20.29 -18.74 11.58
C SER A 80 20.93 -18.36 12.92
N GLY A 81 20.20 -18.50 14.04
CA GLY A 81 20.66 -18.07 15.37
C GLY A 81 20.91 -16.57 15.51
N ARG A 82 20.60 -15.77 14.48
CA ARG A 82 20.82 -14.32 14.51
C ARG A 82 19.74 -13.68 15.39
N PRO A 83 20.12 -12.98 16.48
CA PRO A 83 19.17 -12.27 17.28
C PRO A 83 18.52 -11.23 16.39
N VAL A 84 17.21 -11.25 16.41
CA VAL A 84 16.44 -10.25 15.73
C VAL A 84 16.58 -8.98 16.51
N GLU A 85 17.10 -7.94 15.86
CA GLU A 85 17.03 -6.58 16.38
C GLU A 85 15.54 -6.23 16.57
N ARG A 86 15.07 -6.40 17.82
CA ARG A 86 13.85 -5.77 18.30
C ARG A 86 14.21 -4.30 18.40
N MET A 87 13.87 -3.56 17.35
CA MET A 87 14.15 -2.13 17.31
C MET A 87 13.34 -1.40 18.38
N PRO A 88 13.97 -0.50 19.13
CA PRO A 88 13.23 0.43 19.97
C PRO A 88 12.34 1.30 19.08
N LEU A 89 11.07 1.47 19.46
CA LEU A 89 10.12 2.39 18.81
C LEU A 89 10.53 3.85 19.06
N THR A 90 11.69 4.25 18.57
CA THR A 90 12.21 5.61 18.70
C THR A 90 11.84 6.39 17.45
N VAL A 91 11.36 7.63 17.61
CA VAL A 91 10.92 8.50 16.50
C VAL A 91 11.98 8.63 15.40
N ARG A 92 13.27 8.65 15.78
CA ARG A 92 14.42 8.64 14.87
C ARG A 92 14.53 7.37 14.03
N GLU A 93 14.26 6.21 14.63
CA GLU A 93 14.31 4.93 13.92
C GLU A 93 13.07 4.73 13.04
N ILE A 94 11.91 5.23 13.48
CA ILE A 94 10.69 5.30 12.67
C ILE A 94 10.93 6.17 11.43
N GLY A 95 11.54 7.35 11.58
CA GLY A 95 11.90 8.20 10.44
C GLY A 95 12.89 7.55 9.47
N ARG A 96 13.92 6.86 9.99
CA ARG A 96 14.89 6.10 9.17
C ARG A 96 14.23 4.95 8.41
N LYS A 97 13.24 4.29 9.02
CA LYS A 97 12.50 3.16 8.42
C LYS A 97 11.23 3.55 7.67
N LEU A 98 10.75 4.78 7.75
CA LEU A 98 9.58 5.24 6.99
C LEU A 98 9.81 5.11 5.48
N LEU A 99 11.07 5.24 5.05
CA LEU A 99 11.49 5.00 3.67
C LEU A 99 11.64 3.50 3.33
N GLY A 100 11.63 2.61 4.32
CA GLY A 100 11.75 1.16 4.13
C GLY A 100 13.09 0.70 3.58
N ILE A 101 14.07 1.60 3.42
CA ILE A 101 15.37 1.30 2.82
C ILE A 101 16.20 0.50 3.82
N ASP A 102 16.22 -0.81 3.63
CA ASP A 102 16.95 -1.75 4.49
C ASP A 102 18.33 -2.09 3.91
N ALA A 103 19.17 -2.73 4.73
CA ALA A 103 20.48 -3.24 4.30
C ALA A 103 20.38 -4.22 3.12
N ASN A 104 19.24 -4.89 2.99
CA ASN A 104 18.94 -5.85 1.91
C ASN A 104 18.71 -5.20 0.53
N TYR A 105 18.56 -3.87 0.45
CA TYR A 105 18.43 -3.20 -0.85
C TYR A 105 19.76 -3.23 -1.60
N THR A 106 19.71 -3.59 -2.90
CA THR A 106 20.87 -3.41 -3.77
C THR A 106 21.18 -1.92 -3.92
N THR A 107 22.42 -1.56 -4.27
CA THR A 107 22.80 -0.15 -4.48
C THR A 107 21.91 0.54 -5.52
N GLY A 108 21.49 -0.19 -6.56
CA GLY A 108 20.54 0.30 -7.56
C GLY A 108 19.15 0.57 -6.97
N ASP A 109 18.62 -0.36 -6.19
CA ASP A 109 17.30 -0.20 -5.55
C ASP A 109 17.27 0.97 -4.58
N LYS A 110 18.38 1.23 -3.86
CA LYS A 110 18.50 2.39 -2.96
C LYS A 110 18.42 3.71 -3.73
N ILE A 111 19.12 3.80 -4.86
CA ILE A 111 19.08 5.00 -5.71
C ILE A 111 17.66 5.20 -6.23
N LEU A 112 17.00 4.15 -6.71
CA LEU A 112 15.63 4.23 -7.20
C LEU A 112 14.65 4.70 -6.11
N ALA A 113 14.71 4.09 -4.93
CA ALA A 113 13.86 4.45 -3.80
C ALA A 113 14.03 5.91 -3.38
N TRP A 114 15.28 6.37 -3.24
CA TRP A 114 15.57 7.77 -2.92
C TRP A 114 15.15 8.72 -4.04
N SER A 115 15.34 8.33 -5.31
CA SER A 115 14.99 9.18 -6.46
C SER A 115 13.48 9.40 -6.54
N VAL A 116 12.68 8.33 -6.38
CA VAL A 116 11.22 8.43 -6.35
C VAL A 116 10.75 9.21 -5.13
N PHE A 117 11.33 8.97 -3.95
CA PHE A 117 10.97 9.71 -2.75
C PHE A 117 11.29 11.21 -2.85
N LEU A 118 12.51 11.56 -3.27
CA LEU A 118 12.92 12.95 -3.45
C LEU A 118 12.09 13.63 -4.54
N TYR A 119 11.74 12.92 -5.62
CA TYR A 119 10.85 13.44 -6.64
C TYR A 119 9.44 13.69 -6.09
N SER A 120 8.78 12.68 -5.51
CA SER A 120 7.39 12.79 -5.08
C SER A 120 7.21 13.66 -3.83
N PHE A 121 7.97 13.40 -2.77
CA PHE A 121 7.83 14.12 -1.50
C PHE A 121 8.63 15.42 -1.50
N GLY A 122 9.91 15.37 -1.90
CA GLY A 122 10.75 16.55 -1.90
C GLY A 122 10.32 17.58 -2.95
N TYR A 123 10.37 17.21 -4.22
CA TYR A 123 10.15 18.15 -5.30
C TYR A 123 8.65 18.42 -5.55
N SER A 124 7.84 17.40 -5.80
CA SER A 124 6.43 17.62 -6.14
C SER A 124 5.61 18.17 -4.97
N PHE A 125 5.78 17.64 -3.76
CA PHE A 125 5.03 18.09 -2.59
C PHE A 125 5.65 19.32 -1.91
N ILE A 126 6.89 19.22 -1.40
CA ILE A 126 7.50 20.33 -0.63
C ILE A 126 7.83 21.53 -1.54
N VAL A 127 8.40 21.32 -2.72
CA VAL A 127 8.80 22.44 -3.58
C VAL A 127 7.62 22.96 -4.39
N ILE A 128 7.02 22.15 -5.27
CA ILE A 128 5.98 22.65 -6.18
C ILE A 128 4.69 22.96 -5.43
N PHE A 129 4.10 21.97 -4.75
CA PHE A 129 2.77 22.16 -4.16
C PHE A 129 2.76 23.22 -3.06
N LEU A 130 3.67 23.16 -2.08
CA LEU A 130 3.71 24.18 -1.03
C LEU A 130 4.06 25.57 -1.58
N ALA A 131 5.01 25.70 -2.51
CA ALA A 131 5.32 27.01 -3.08
C ALA A 131 4.11 27.61 -3.80
N VAL A 132 3.37 26.82 -4.58
CA VAL A 132 2.16 27.28 -5.28
C VAL A 132 1.06 27.67 -4.29
N VAL A 133 0.86 26.90 -3.22
CA VAL A 133 -0.13 27.22 -2.18
C VAL A 133 0.25 28.51 -1.43
N ILE A 134 1.51 28.63 -1.02
CA ILE A 134 2.02 29.83 -0.34
C ILE A 134 1.90 31.04 -1.26
N TRP A 135 2.26 30.89 -2.55
CA TRP A 135 2.12 31.96 -3.53
C TRP A 135 0.66 32.37 -3.73
N ASN A 136 -0.24 31.40 -3.86
CA ASN A 136 -1.67 31.65 -4.02
C ASN A 136 -2.29 32.35 -2.79
N TYR A 137 -1.76 32.11 -1.60
CA TYR A 137 -2.19 32.81 -0.39
C TYR A 137 -1.86 34.31 -0.43
N PHE A 138 -0.69 34.69 -0.98
CA PHE A 138 -0.30 36.09 -1.10
C PHE A 138 -0.89 36.78 -2.34
N SER A 139 -0.99 36.05 -3.45
CA SER A 139 -1.51 36.55 -4.72
C SER A 139 -2.42 35.48 -5.32
N PRO A 140 -3.76 35.66 -5.22
CA PRO A 140 -4.71 34.70 -5.76
C PRO A 140 -4.45 34.47 -7.25
N LEU A 141 -4.18 33.22 -7.61
CA LEU A 141 -3.94 32.82 -8.99
C LEU A 141 -5.27 32.70 -9.72
N SER A 142 -5.28 33.06 -11.00
CA SER A 142 -6.49 32.97 -11.83
C SER A 142 -6.87 31.51 -12.11
N ASP A 143 -8.16 31.28 -12.38
CA ASP A 143 -8.69 29.94 -12.71
C ASP A 143 -7.97 29.33 -13.93
N GLN A 144 -7.59 30.15 -14.90
CA GLN A 144 -6.87 29.70 -16.08
C GLN A 144 -5.46 29.20 -15.75
N TRP A 145 -4.75 29.85 -14.81
CA TRP A 145 -3.46 29.38 -14.34
C TRP A 145 -3.58 28.02 -13.65
N TRP A 146 -4.62 27.84 -12.83
CA TRP A 146 -4.90 26.56 -12.18
C TRP A 146 -5.18 25.44 -13.20
N ALA A 147 -5.94 25.74 -14.25
CA ALA A 147 -6.21 24.80 -15.33
C ALA A 147 -4.92 24.35 -16.03
N ASP A 148 -4.04 25.29 -16.39
CA ASP A 148 -2.75 25.00 -17.02
C ASP A 148 -1.83 24.21 -16.08
N TYR A 149 -1.77 24.59 -14.80
CA TYR A 149 -1.01 23.88 -13.78
C TYR A 149 -1.45 22.41 -13.65
N PHE A 150 -2.75 22.16 -13.54
CA PHE A 150 -3.27 20.79 -13.46
C PHE A 150 -3.07 20.02 -14.76
N TYR A 151 -3.25 20.66 -15.92
CA TYR A 151 -2.98 20.04 -17.21
C TYR A 151 -1.53 19.55 -17.30
N VAL A 152 -0.57 20.42 -16.97
CA VAL A 152 0.85 20.04 -17.04
C VAL A 152 1.18 18.96 -15.99
N THR A 153 0.81 19.16 -14.73
CA THR A 153 1.24 18.28 -13.64
C THR A 153 0.51 16.93 -13.62
N ARG A 154 -0.80 16.91 -13.89
CA ARG A 154 -1.63 15.70 -13.80
C ARG A 154 -1.73 14.95 -15.11
N ILE A 155 -1.62 15.62 -16.25
CA ILE A 155 -1.78 14.97 -17.56
C ILE A 155 -0.43 14.82 -18.24
N VAL A 156 0.29 15.91 -18.51
CA VAL A 156 1.54 15.85 -19.29
C VAL A 156 2.63 15.09 -18.54
N VAL A 157 2.95 15.49 -17.31
CA VAL A 157 4.00 14.85 -16.50
C VAL A 157 3.65 13.39 -16.19
N ALA A 158 2.41 13.11 -15.78
CA ALA A 158 1.96 11.75 -15.51
C ALA A 158 2.00 10.87 -16.77
N GLY A 159 1.64 11.43 -17.94
CA GLY A 159 1.72 10.74 -19.23
C GLY A 159 3.16 10.38 -19.61
N ILE A 160 4.11 11.30 -19.43
CA ILE A 160 5.53 11.05 -19.67
C ILE A 160 6.06 9.96 -18.73
N ILE A 161 5.80 10.08 -17.43
CA ILE A 161 6.20 9.07 -16.44
C ILE A 161 5.57 7.72 -16.78
N GLY A 162 4.29 7.69 -17.14
CA GLY A 162 3.58 6.49 -17.57
C GLY A 162 4.23 5.83 -18.79
N LEU A 163 4.58 6.61 -19.81
CA LEU A 163 5.25 6.09 -21.00
C LEU A 163 6.63 5.50 -20.69
N VAL A 164 7.48 6.26 -19.99
CA VAL A 164 8.84 5.83 -19.64
C VAL A 164 8.80 4.60 -18.72
N SER A 165 7.97 4.64 -17.67
CA SER A 165 7.83 3.51 -16.74
C SER A 165 7.28 2.27 -17.43
N THR A 166 6.31 2.41 -18.35
CA THR A 166 5.78 1.26 -19.10
C THR A 166 6.88 0.58 -19.91
N VAL A 167 7.67 1.34 -20.68
CA VAL A 167 8.77 0.77 -21.47
C VAL A 167 9.82 0.14 -20.56
N TRP A 168 10.25 0.86 -19.53
CA TRP A 168 11.25 0.39 -18.56
C TRP A 168 10.81 -0.90 -17.87
N PHE A 169 9.61 -0.91 -17.26
CA PHE A 169 9.10 -2.07 -16.53
C PHE A 169 8.77 -3.23 -17.46
N SER A 170 8.36 -2.98 -18.70
CA SER A 170 8.14 -4.07 -19.67
C SER A 170 9.45 -4.79 -19.98
N ILE A 171 10.52 -4.04 -20.27
CA ILE A 171 11.83 -4.62 -20.57
C ILE A 171 12.43 -5.26 -19.31
N GLY A 172 12.53 -4.50 -18.22
CA GLY A 172 13.12 -4.95 -16.96
C GLY A 172 12.37 -6.13 -16.36
N GLY A 173 11.04 -6.07 -16.34
CA GLY A 173 10.17 -7.13 -15.85
C GLY A 173 10.28 -8.41 -16.68
N THR A 174 10.36 -8.30 -18.01
CA THR A 174 10.55 -9.48 -18.88
C THR A 174 11.91 -10.13 -18.62
N VAL A 175 12.98 -9.35 -18.52
CA VAL A 175 14.33 -9.86 -18.25
C VAL A 175 14.41 -10.52 -16.88
N ASP A 176 13.83 -9.90 -15.85
CA ASP A 176 13.85 -10.44 -14.50
C ASP A 176 13.01 -11.72 -14.38
N LEU A 177 11.86 -11.77 -15.05
CA LEU A 177 11.03 -12.97 -15.15
C LEU A 177 11.79 -14.13 -15.79
N MET A 178 12.53 -13.89 -16.87
CA MET A 178 13.37 -14.92 -17.49
C MET A 178 14.49 -15.40 -16.55
N LYS A 179 15.10 -14.49 -15.77
CA LYS A 179 16.11 -14.86 -14.76
C LYS A 179 15.52 -15.71 -13.64
N LEU A 180 14.30 -15.38 -13.19
CA LEU A 180 13.58 -16.15 -12.19
C LEU A 180 13.37 -17.59 -12.65
N PHE A 181 12.84 -17.80 -13.87
CA PHE A 181 12.63 -19.14 -14.40
C PHE A 181 13.94 -19.93 -14.54
N LYS A 182 15.02 -19.30 -14.98
CA LYS A 182 16.35 -19.94 -15.03
C LYS A 182 16.83 -20.40 -13.65
N ARG A 183 16.64 -19.57 -12.61
CA ARG A 183 17.01 -19.93 -11.23
C ARG A 183 16.15 -21.06 -10.67
N LEU A 184 14.86 -21.04 -10.96
CA LEU A 184 13.93 -22.10 -10.55
C LEU A 184 14.28 -23.43 -11.21
N ALA A 185 14.66 -23.43 -12.50
CA ALA A 185 15.08 -24.64 -13.19
C ALA A 185 16.33 -25.30 -12.59
N THR A 186 17.14 -24.54 -11.84
CA THR A 186 18.34 -25.03 -11.16
C THR A 186 18.15 -25.28 -9.66
N LYS A 187 16.96 -25.00 -9.11
CA LYS A 187 16.67 -25.23 -7.69
C LYS A 187 16.45 -26.74 -7.47
N GLU A 188 17.08 -27.31 -6.44
CA GLU A 188 16.80 -28.69 -6.03
C GLU A 188 15.38 -28.80 -5.47
N ASP A 189 14.63 -29.79 -5.95
CA ASP A 189 13.25 -30.04 -5.53
C ASP A 189 13.23 -30.63 -4.12
N ASN A 190 12.62 -29.92 -3.16
CA ASN A 190 12.30 -30.44 -1.85
C ASN A 190 10.81 -30.80 -1.80
N VAL A 191 10.50 -32.10 -1.72
CA VAL A 191 9.11 -32.62 -1.67
C VAL A 191 8.33 -32.08 -0.47
N LEU A 192 9.03 -31.66 0.58
CA LEU A 192 8.44 -31.12 1.81
C LEU A 192 8.27 -29.59 1.78
N ASP A 193 8.79 -28.91 0.75
CA ASP A 193 8.59 -27.48 0.47
C ASP A 193 7.30 -27.27 -0.34
N ASP A 194 6.19 -27.90 0.08
CA ASP A 194 4.88 -27.91 -0.59
C ASP A 194 3.89 -26.89 0.00
N GLY A 195 4.37 -26.03 0.89
CA GLY A 195 3.58 -25.00 1.58
C GLY A 195 2.69 -25.53 2.70
N ARG A 196 2.75 -26.83 3.04
CA ARG A 196 2.01 -27.37 4.19
C ARG A 196 2.66 -26.95 5.49
N VAL A 197 1.82 -26.68 6.49
CA VAL A 197 2.25 -26.32 7.85
C VAL A 197 1.81 -27.44 8.79
N ILE A 198 2.78 -28.13 9.39
CA ILE A 198 2.56 -29.22 10.36
C ILE A 198 2.96 -28.69 11.74
N GLY A 199 2.03 -28.71 12.71
CA GLY A 199 2.34 -28.31 14.08
C GLY A 199 2.81 -26.85 14.23
N HIS A 200 2.35 -25.94 13.35
CA HIS A 200 2.79 -24.54 13.27
C HIS A 200 4.24 -24.32 12.79
N VAL A 201 4.81 -25.29 12.07
CA VAL A 201 6.11 -25.19 11.38
C VAL A 201 5.92 -25.65 9.93
N SER A 202 6.71 -25.14 8.99
CA SER A 202 6.67 -25.65 7.60
C SER A 202 6.98 -27.15 7.60
N ALA A 203 6.33 -27.93 6.74
CA ALA A 203 6.61 -29.36 6.61
C ALA A 203 8.10 -29.64 6.28
N ALA A 204 8.71 -28.78 5.46
CA ALA A 204 10.15 -28.81 5.17
C ALA A 204 11.00 -28.62 6.44
N ASP A 205 10.64 -27.65 7.28
CA ASP A 205 11.41 -27.32 8.49
C ASP A 205 11.20 -28.35 9.60
N ALA A 206 9.99 -28.91 9.72
CA ALA A 206 9.68 -29.98 10.67
C ALA A 206 10.55 -31.22 10.41
N ALA A 207 10.79 -31.57 9.15
CA ALA A 207 11.62 -32.71 8.78
C ALA A 207 13.13 -32.50 9.04
N VAL A 208 13.60 -31.24 9.00
CA VAL A 208 14.98 -30.89 9.36
C VAL A 208 15.18 -30.91 10.88
N LEU A 209 14.17 -30.49 11.65
CA LEU A 209 14.24 -30.42 13.12
C LEU A 209 14.05 -31.79 13.79
N ASN A 210 13.29 -32.72 13.18
CA ASN A 210 13.01 -34.06 13.72
C ASN A 210 13.50 -35.19 12.76
N PRO A 211 14.81 -35.38 12.56
CA PRO A 211 15.34 -36.37 11.61
C PRO A 211 15.08 -37.84 11.98
N GLU A 212 14.71 -38.15 13.24
CA GLU A 212 14.47 -39.53 13.70
C GLU A 212 13.05 -40.04 13.41
N GLU A 213 12.06 -39.15 13.35
CA GLU A 213 10.66 -39.49 13.05
C GLU A 213 10.50 -39.86 11.56
N ASN A 214 11.20 -39.14 10.68
CA ASN A 214 11.18 -39.35 9.23
C ASN A 214 11.86 -40.68 8.80
N LYS A 215 12.87 -41.15 9.55
CA LYS A 215 13.52 -42.46 9.31
C LYS A 215 12.65 -43.66 9.67
N THR A 216 11.61 -43.44 10.47
CA THR A 216 10.72 -44.53 10.92
C THR A 216 9.61 -44.79 9.89
N ASP A 217 9.16 -43.75 9.19
CA ASP A 217 8.14 -43.88 8.12
C ASP A 217 8.73 -44.51 6.84
N ASP A 218 9.96 -44.15 6.46
CA ASP A 218 10.66 -44.73 5.30
C ASP A 218 11.08 -46.21 5.49
N ARG A 219 11.06 -46.74 6.72
CA ARG A 219 11.31 -48.18 7.00
C ARG A 219 10.05 -49.04 6.95
N ILE A 220 8.87 -48.42 6.85
CA ILE A 220 7.57 -49.10 6.87
C ILE A 220 6.94 -49.13 5.46
N ARG A 221 7.55 -48.49 4.46
CA ARG A 221 7.19 -48.62 3.03
C ARG A 221 8.01 -49.67 2.29
#